data_AF-A0A918D325-F1
#
_entry.id   AF-A0A918D325-F1
#
_cell.length_a   1.000
_cell.length_b   1.000
_cell.length_c   1.000
_cell.angle_alpha   90.00
_cell.angle_beta   90.00
_cell.angle_gamma   90.00
#
_symmetry.space_group_name_H-M   'P 1'
#
loop_
_entity.id
_entity.type
_entity.pdbx_description
1 polymer ?
#
loop_
_entity_poly.entity_id
_entity_poly.type
_entity_poly.pdbx_seq_one_letter_code
_entity_poly.pdbx_strand_id
1 'polypeptide(L)'
;MKKNMEQLTFDSLFNQATEEAPNMGVRIQKLTQDITKFPIQLIIDFERFLKYIEHHPIQITNTKGYISSNHLPHINEQLSIKTQDETRNTQQEHYPYIHFFYLLARGGSLIKQESADFSKRYIRITERRNLFDKLTDTEKYFFLLETFWVDLNWSKFVGNNHHSIYFMLPDVISKLLDKKAGFRLQFHKQPLLANLIFHWNYFFLYFEWFGFWHSEKDQERMDHYHKNGYYFAKSIALTSFGKKMIPVLMESRDFERWNIPLRRERGEANPVPGLKLPHSEVKAGDKVNRPQLFHEAFEKLFLKRDLLNALPRLEQQ
;
A
#
# COMPACT_ATOMS: atom_id res chain seq x y z
N MET A 1 -49.01 -15.94 19.26
CA MET A 1 -47.69 -16.26 19.84
C MET A 1 -46.67 -16.36 18.72
N LYS A 2 -45.83 -15.33 18.54
CA LYS A 2 -44.63 -15.35 17.70
C LYS A 2 -43.46 -14.95 18.60
N LYS A 3 -42.45 -15.82 18.65
CA LYS A 3 -41.25 -15.69 19.48
C LYS A 3 -40.31 -14.71 18.78
N ASN A 4 -39.99 -13.59 19.43
CA ASN A 4 -38.98 -12.64 18.96
C ASN A 4 -37.61 -13.33 18.99
N MET A 5 -36.90 -13.24 17.87
CA MET A 5 -35.51 -13.64 17.74
C MET A 5 -34.68 -12.37 17.87
N GLU A 6 -34.11 -12.14 19.05
CA GLU A 6 -33.21 -11.02 19.28
C GLU A 6 -31.89 -11.26 18.52
N GLN A 7 -31.56 -10.32 17.62
CA GLN A 7 -30.24 -10.21 17.02
C GLN A 7 -29.26 -9.70 18.06
N LEU A 8 -28.26 -10.51 18.39
CA LEU A 8 -27.09 -10.10 19.14
C LEU A 8 -26.30 -9.08 18.32
N THR A 9 -26.27 -7.82 18.76
CA THR A 9 -25.44 -6.76 18.18
C THR A 9 -24.03 -6.79 18.78
N PHE A 10 -23.04 -6.44 17.96
CA PHE A 10 -21.60 -6.47 18.28
C PHE A 10 -21.20 -5.64 19.52
N ASP A 11 -22.07 -4.73 19.97
CA ASP A 11 -21.84 -3.85 21.11
C ASP A 11 -22.00 -4.57 22.47
N SER A 12 -22.72 -5.70 22.54
CA SER A 12 -22.90 -6.45 23.80
C SER A 12 -21.63 -7.18 24.25
N LEU A 13 -20.68 -7.42 23.33
CA LEU A 13 -19.41 -8.09 23.62
C LEU A 13 -18.34 -7.17 24.21
N PHE A 14 -18.51 -5.85 24.14
CA PHE A 14 -17.49 -4.89 24.60
C PHE A 14 -17.73 -4.28 25.99
N ASN A 15 -18.94 -4.43 26.57
CA ASN A 15 -19.32 -3.73 27.80
C ASN A 15 -19.18 -4.54 29.11
N GLN A 16 -18.58 -5.73 29.10
CA GLN A 16 -18.39 -6.54 30.33
C GLN A 16 -16.95 -6.58 30.87
N ALA A 17 -16.06 -5.68 30.43
CA ALA A 17 -14.67 -5.67 30.87
C ALA A 17 -14.30 -4.43 31.69
N THR A 18 -15.01 -4.17 32.79
CA THR A 18 -14.52 -3.29 33.85
C THR A 18 -14.97 -3.81 35.21
N GLU A 19 -14.11 -4.57 35.87
CA GLU A 19 -13.75 -4.37 37.28
C GLU A 19 -12.58 -5.31 37.64
N GLU A 20 -11.70 -4.79 38.50
CA GLU A 20 -10.52 -5.42 39.12
C GLU A 20 -9.15 -5.36 38.39
N ALA A 21 -8.21 -4.72 39.09
CA ALA A 21 -6.76 -4.75 38.89
C ALA A 21 -6.12 -5.06 40.27
N PRO A 22 -4.97 -5.76 40.38
CA PRO A 22 -3.77 -5.40 39.63
C PRO A 22 -2.97 -6.60 39.07
N ASN A 23 -2.59 -6.53 37.80
CA ASN A 23 -1.41 -7.24 37.34
C ASN A 23 -0.71 -6.46 36.21
N MET A 24 0.27 -5.63 36.58
CA MET A 24 1.04 -4.81 35.62
C MET A 24 1.79 -5.67 34.57
N GLY A 25 2.16 -6.92 34.90
CA GLY A 25 2.80 -7.84 33.95
C GLY A 25 1.88 -8.28 32.81
N VAL A 26 0.60 -8.52 33.11
CA VAL A 26 -0.42 -8.84 32.11
C VAL A 26 -0.74 -7.62 31.25
N ARG A 27 -0.71 -6.41 31.83
CA ARG A 27 -0.95 -5.17 31.09
C ARG A 27 0.18 -4.87 30.09
N ILE A 28 1.43 -5.15 30.42
CA ILE A 28 2.55 -5.02 29.47
C ILE A 28 2.46 -6.08 28.37
N GLN A 29 2.11 -7.34 28.69
CA GLN A 29 1.90 -8.38 27.68
C GLN A 29 0.71 -8.11 26.75
N LYS A 30 -0.43 -7.62 27.29
CA LYS A 30 -1.60 -7.19 26.49
C LYS A 30 -1.33 -5.91 25.70
N LEU A 31 -0.58 -4.94 26.24
CA LEU A 31 -0.14 -3.76 25.46
C LEU A 31 0.83 -4.16 24.35
N THR A 32 1.75 -5.11 24.57
CA THR A 32 2.65 -5.59 23.50
C THR A 32 1.95 -6.46 22.45
N GLN A 33 0.80 -7.06 22.75
CA GLN A 33 0.03 -7.87 21.79
C GLN A 33 -0.82 -7.05 20.80
N ASP A 34 -1.04 -5.75 21.05
CA ASP A 34 -1.90 -4.90 20.21
C ASP A 34 -1.13 -3.85 19.37
N ILE A 35 0.19 -3.75 19.54
CA ILE A 35 1.03 -2.74 18.87
C ILE A 35 1.48 -3.19 17.47
N THR A 36 1.44 -4.48 17.15
CA THR A 36 2.14 -5.09 16.01
C THR A 36 1.26 -5.71 14.92
N LYS A 37 -0.06 -5.45 14.89
CA LYS A 37 -0.92 -5.95 13.81
C LYS A 37 -0.80 -5.09 12.54
N PHE A 38 0.36 -5.13 11.90
CA PHE A 38 0.46 -4.77 10.48
C PHE A 38 -0.38 -5.78 9.66
N PRO A 39 -0.85 -5.43 8.45
CA PRO A 39 -1.73 -6.29 7.66
C PRO A 39 -0.99 -7.51 7.12
N ILE A 40 -0.81 -8.56 7.94
CA ILE A 40 -0.10 -9.79 7.59
C ILE A 40 -0.66 -10.45 6.32
N GLN A 41 -1.97 -10.29 6.07
CA GLN A 41 -2.61 -10.84 4.88
C GLN A 41 -2.04 -10.27 3.57
N LEU A 42 -1.59 -9.01 3.58
CA LEU A 42 -0.90 -8.40 2.43
C LEU A 42 0.35 -9.19 2.04
N ILE A 43 1.12 -9.62 3.05
CA ILE A 43 2.37 -10.36 2.87
C ILE A 43 2.08 -11.77 2.38
N ILE A 44 1.16 -12.47 3.05
CA ILE A 44 0.77 -13.83 2.69
C ILE A 44 0.30 -13.88 1.23
N ASP A 45 -0.56 -12.94 0.83
CA ASP A 45 -1.07 -12.88 -0.54
C ASP A 45 0.03 -12.48 -1.54
N PHE A 46 0.94 -11.59 -1.18
CA PHE A 46 2.08 -11.22 -2.03
C PHE A 46 3.02 -12.41 -2.25
N GLU A 47 3.29 -13.21 -1.22
CA GLU A 47 4.09 -14.43 -1.33
C GLU A 47 3.41 -15.49 -2.21
N ARG A 48 2.07 -15.65 -2.09
CA ARG A 48 1.29 -16.52 -2.99
C ARG A 48 1.38 -16.05 -4.44
N PHE A 49 1.27 -14.75 -4.67
CA PHE A 49 1.44 -14.16 -6.00
C PHE A 49 2.82 -14.48 -6.59
N LEU A 50 3.90 -14.24 -5.83
CA LEU A 50 5.25 -14.54 -6.30
C LEU A 50 5.48 -16.04 -6.51
N LYS A 51 4.95 -16.89 -5.62
CA LYS A 51 5.01 -18.35 -5.78
C LYS A 51 4.31 -18.81 -7.06
N TYR A 52 3.16 -18.22 -7.39
CA TYR A 52 2.48 -18.53 -8.64
C TYR A 52 3.34 -18.19 -9.86
N ILE A 53 3.99 -17.01 -9.86
CA ILE A 53 4.91 -16.59 -10.94
C ILE A 53 6.10 -17.55 -11.05
N GLU A 54 6.64 -18.03 -9.93
CA GLU A 54 7.78 -18.94 -9.91
C GLU A 54 7.47 -20.30 -10.57
N HIS A 55 6.26 -20.82 -10.35
CA HIS A 55 5.87 -22.16 -10.81
C HIS A 55 5.28 -22.18 -12.23
N HIS A 56 5.04 -21.01 -12.85
CA HIS A 56 4.40 -20.91 -14.15
C HIS A 56 5.15 -19.97 -15.09
N PRO A 57 5.32 -20.32 -16.38
CA PRO A 57 5.88 -19.40 -17.36
C PRO A 57 4.87 -18.30 -17.71
N ILE A 58 4.87 -17.19 -16.95
CA ILE A 58 3.89 -16.11 -17.12
C ILE A 58 4.22 -15.28 -18.36
N GLN A 59 3.36 -15.39 -19.37
CA GLN A 59 3.44 -14.56 -20.57
C GLN A 59 2.96 -13.13 -20.27
N ILE A 60 3.63 -12.15 -20.89
CA ILE A 60 3.22 -10.75 -20.83
C ILE A 60 2.81 -10.19 -22.18
N THR A 61 1.93 -9.18 -22.13
CA THR A 61 1.46 -8.45 -23.30
C THR A 61 2.59 -7.61 -23.91
N ASN A 62 2.67 -7.57 -25.23
CA ASN A 62 3.74 -6.85 -25.93
C ASN A 62 3.68 -5.33 -25.71
N THR A 63 2.47 -4.76 -25.62
CA THR A 63 2.27 -3.31 -25.53
C THR A 63 2.56 -2.76 -24.13
N LYS A 64 1.94 -3.31 -23.08
CA LYS A 64 2.06 -2.79 -21.71
C LYS A 64 3.03 -3.60 -20.84
N GLY A 65 3.44 -4.78 -21.29
CA GLY A 65 4.24 -5.71 -20.48
C GLY A 65 3.48 -6.29 -19.29
N TYR A 66 2.15 -6.29 -19.33
CA TYR A 66 1.29 -6.80 -18.26
C TYR A 66 1.10 -8.31 -18.38
N ILE A 67 0.83 -8.97 -17.26
CA ILE A 67 0.44 -10.38 -17.20
C ILE A 67 -0.73 -10.61 -18.16
N SER A 68 -0.59 -11.62 -19.02
CA SER A 68 -1.63 -12.03 -19.95
C SER A 68 -2.93 -12.39 -19.21
N SER A 69 -4.09 -12.06 -19.79
CA SER A 69 -5.40 -12.31 -19.20
C SER A 69 -5.65 -13.78 -18.87
N ASN A 70 -4.98 -14.71 -19.56
CA ASN A 70 -5.07 -16.14 -19.31
C ASN A 70 -4.60 -16.55 -17.90
N HIS A 71 -3.72 -15.79 -17.26
CA HIS A 71 -3.20 -16.12 -15.93
C HIS A 71 -3.96 -15.42 -14.80
N LEU A 72 -4.69 -14.34 -15.09
CA LEU A 72 -5.28 -13.47 -14.07
C LEU A 72 -6.35 -14.17 -13.22
N PRO A 73 -7.31 -14.95 -13.78
CA PRO A 73 -8.29 -15.67 -12.97
C PRO A 73 -7.64 -16.64 -11.97
N HIS A 74 -6.64 -17.40 -12.44
CA HIS A 74 -5.92 -18.35 -11.57
C HIS A 74 -5.15 -17.65 -10.45
N ILE A 75 -4.54 -16.50 -10.72
CA ILE A 75 -3.92 -15.70 -9.65
C ILE A 75 -5.01 -15.20 -8.69
N ASN A 76 -6.10 -14.63 -9.21
CA ASN A 76 -7.22 -14.09 -8.41
C ASN A 76 -7.78 -15.12 -7.43
N GLU A 77 -7.90 -16.38 -7.86
CA GLU A 77 -8.39 -17.49 -7.03
C GLU A 77 -7.52 -17.79 -5.79
N GLN A 78 -6.20 -17.53 -5.87
CA GLN A 78 -5.23 -17.82 -4.80
C GLN A 78 -5.13 -16.71 -3.74
N LEU A 79 -5.59 -15.51 -4.06
CA LEU A 79 -5.52 -14.35 -3.17
C LEU A 79 -6.76 -14.27 -2.27
N SER A 80 -6.60 -13.69 -1.09
CA SER A 80 -7.74 -13.49 -0.17
C SER A 80 -8.69 -12.39 -0.64
N ILE A 81 -8.16 -11.38 -1.34
CA ILE A 81 -8.95 -10.29 -1.93
C ILE A 81 -9.14 -10.61 -3.41
N LYS A 82 -10.39 -10.92 -3.76
CA LYS A 82 -10.77 -11.29 -5.11
C LYS A 82 -11.41 -10.11 -5.82
N THR A 83 -10.95 -9.86 -7.04
CA THR A 83 -11.75 -9.08 -8.00
C THR A 83 -13.01 -9.87 -8.29
N GLN A 84 -14.16 -9.19 -8.34
CA GLN A 84 -15.45 -9.77 -8.69
C GLN A 84 -15.81 -9.36 -10.13
N ASP A 85 -16.75 -10.06 -10.74
CA ASP A 85 -17.29 -9.77 -12.07
C ASP A 85 -16.23 -9.81 -13.20
N GLU A 86 -15.16 -10.58 -13.00
CA GLU A 86 -14.15 -10.76 -14.03
C GLU A 86 -14.61 -11.68 -15.16
N THR A 87 -14.11 -11.41 -16.36
CA THR A 87 -14.26 -12.26 -17.54
C THR A 87 -12.89 -12.77 -17.97
N ARG A 88 -12.84 -13.78 -18.84
CA ARG A 88 -11.58 -14.29 -19.40
C ARG A 88 -10.73 -13.23 -20.13
N ASN A 89 -11.36 -12.13 -20.55
CA ASN A 89 -10.71 -11.04 -21.28
C ASN A 89 -10.41 -9.82 -20.41
N THR A 90 -10.73 -9.86 -19.12
CA THR A 90 -10.43 -8.78 -18.18
C THR A 90 -8.92 -8.56 -18.11
N GLN A 91 -8.49 -7.32 -18.34
CA GLN A 91 -7.08 -6.93 -18.36
C GLN A 91 -6.53 -6.74 -16.94
N GLN A 92 -5.20 -6.85 -16.77
CA GLN A 92 -4.55 -6.77 -15.45
C GLN A 92 -4.93 -5.51 -14.66
N GLU A 93 -5.04 -4.36 -15.32
CA GLU A 93 -5.40 -3.08 -14.69
C GLU A 93 -6.78 -3.08 -14.01
N HIS A 94 -7.66 -4.01 -14.39
CA HIS A 94 -8.97 -4.22 -13.77
C HIS A 94 -8.95 -5.27 -12.65
N TYR A 95 -7.81 -5.93 -12.40
CA TYR A 95 -7.55 -6.72 -11.20
C TYR A 95 -6.66 -5.90 -10.26
N PRO A 96 -7.22 -4.94 -9.48
CA PRO A 96 -6.42 -3.92 -8.82
C PRO A 96 -5.39 -4.52 -7.84
N TYR A 97 -5.72 -5.64 -7.17
CA TYR A 97 -4.81 -6.27 -6.23
C TYR A 97 -3.65 -7.00 -6.91
N ILE A 98 -3.95 -7.73 -8.00
CA ILE A 98 -2.92 -8.37 -8.83
C ILE A 98 -2.05 -7.31 -9.50
N HIS A 99 -2.66 -6.23 -10.00
CA HIS A 99 -1.95 -5.13 -10.63
C HIS A 99 -0.99 -4.45 -9.65
N PHE A 100 -1.45 -4.22 -8.43
CA PHE A 100 -0.65 -3.67 -7.35
C PHE A 100 0.55 -4.56 -6.99
N PHE A 101 0.32 -5.86 -6.80
CA PHE A 101 1.41 -6.82 -6.54
C PHE A 101 2.41 -6.94 -7.68
N TYR A 102 1.94 -6.94 -8.92
CA TYR A 102 2.83 -6.92 -10.07
C TYR A 102 3.74 -5.68 -10.07
N LEU A 103 3.19 -4.51 -9.76
CA LEU A 103 3.97 -3.27 -9.68
C LEU A 103 4.96 -3.31 -8.51
N LEU A 104 4.56 -3.79 -7.32
CA LEU A 104 5.46 -3.97 -6.19
C LEU A 104 6.60 -4.95 -6.49
N ALA A 105 6.29 -6.13 -7.02
CA ALA A 105 7.30 -7.13 -7.36
C ALA A 105 8.31 -6.59 -8.38
N ARG A 106 7.83 -5.80 -9.35
CA ARG A 106 8.68 -5.17 -10.36
C ARG A 106 9.52 -4.03 -9.79
N GLY A 107 8.92 -3.14 -9.00
CA GLY A 107 9.63 -2.03 -8.35
C GLY A 107 10.69 -2.51 -7.36
N GLY A 108 10.36 -3.56 -6.58
CA GLY A 108 11.27 -4.21 -5.65
C GLY A 108 12.31 -5.11 -6.32
N SER A 109 12.32 -5.19 -7.66
CA SER A 109 13.21 -6.03 -8.47
C SER A 109 13.17 -7.52 -8.12
N LEU A 110 12.03 -8.02 -7.62
CA LEU A 110 11.79 -9.44 -7.34
C LEU A 110 11.41 -10.22 -8.61
N ILE A 111 10.89 -9.51 -9.61
CA ILE A 111 10.62 -10.03 -10.93
C ILE A 111 11.25 -9.15 -12.01
N LYS A 112 11.62 -9.77 -13.14
CA LYS A 112 12.08 -9.07 -14.35
C LYS A 112 11.35 -9.60 -15.58
N GLN A 113 11.34 -8.78 -16.63
CA GLN A 113 10.83 -9.19 -17.93
C GLN A 113 11.99 -9.72 -18.77
N GLU A 114 11.80 -10.88 -19.36
CA GLU A 114 12.75 -11.49 -20.29
C GLU A 114 12.08 -11.74 -21.63
N SER A 115 12.82 -11.51 -22.70
CA SER A 115 12.43 -11.92 -24.05
C SER A 115 12.99 -13.31 -24.31
N ALA A 116 12.12 -14.27 -24.62
CA ALA A 116 12.57 -15.57 -25.09
C ALA A 116 12.94 -15.50 -26.58
N ASP A 117 12.17 -14.72 -27.35
CA ASP A 117 12.37 -14.41 -28.77
C ASP A 117 11.87 -12.98 -29.07
N PHE A 118 11.98 -12.50 -30.32
CA PHE A 118 11.45 -11.19 -30.75
C PHE A 118 9.94 -11.00 -30.51
N SER A 119 9.16 -12.08 -30.38
CA SER A 119 7.69 -12.02 -30.30
C SER A 119 7.09 -12.40 -28.94
N LYS A 120 7.84 -13.10 -28.08
CA LYS A 120 7.33 -13.63 -26.80
C LYS A 120 8.16 -13.14 -25.62
N ARG A 121 7.46 -12.52 -24.68
CA ARG A 121 8.03 -11.98 -23.45
C ARG A 121 7.40 -12.67 -22.25
N TYR A 122 8.22 -12.90 -21.23
CA TYR A 122 7.84 -13.61 -20.01
C TYR A 122 8.29 -12.84 -18.77
N ILE A 123 7.63 -13.12 -17.65
CA ILE A 123 8.10 -12.71 -16.33
C ILE A 123 8.93 -13.85 -15.73
N ARG A 124 10.06 -13.50 -15.11
CA ARG A 124 10.85 -14.42 -14.28
C ARG A 124 11.14 -13.82 -12.92
N ILE A 125 11.22 -14.69 -11.93
CA ILE A 125 11.74 -14.36 -10.60
C ILE A 125 13.24 -14.05 -10.70
N THR A 126 13.71 -13.09 -9.91
CA THR A 126 15.13 -12.75 -9.79
C THR A 126 15.74 -13.42 -8.57
N GLU A 127 17.07 -13.50 -8.50
CA GLU A 127 17.79 -13.99 -7.31
C GLU A 127 17.50 -13.17 -6.05
N ARG A 128 17.04 -11.92 -6.22
CA ARG A 128 16.63 -11.04 -5.14
C ARG A 128 15.46 -11.61 -4.34
N ARG A 129 14.67 -12.51 -4.92
CA ARG A 129 13.64 -13.26 -4.21
C ARG A 129 14.20 -14.04 -3.03
N ASN A 130 15.37 -14.67 -3.19
CA ASN A 130 16.01 -15.45 -2.12
C ASN A 130 16.41 -14.57 -0.92
N LEU A 131 16.71 -13.28 -1.16
CA LEU A 131 16.98 -12.32 -0.08
C LEU A 131 15.68 -11.90 0.60
N PHE A 132 14.62 -11.68 -0.17
CA PHE A 132 13.30 -11.34 0.35
C PHE A 132 12.73 -12.45 1.25
N ASP A 133 12.92 -13.72 0.88
CA ASP A 133 12.43 -14.86 1.66
C ASP A 133 13.10 -15.00 3.04
N LYS A 134 14.29 -14.45 3.21
CA LYS A 134 15.01 -14.44 4.50
C LYS A 134 14.52 -13.36 5.47
N LEU A 135 13.72 -12.41 4.99
CA LEU A 135 13.15 -11.38 5.84
C LEU A 135 12.06 -11.94 6.76
N THR A 136 11.94 -11.35 7.94
CA THR A 136 10.76 -11.53 8.80
C THR A 136 9.53 -10.86 8.19
N ASP A 137 8.33 -11.21 8.66
CA ASP A 137 7.10 -10.61 8.15
C ASP A 137 7.07 -9.08 8.33
N THR A 138 7.58 -8.57 9.46
CA THR A 138 7.67 -7.11 9.67
C THR A 138 8.60 -6.46 8.64
N GLU A 139 9.76 -7.05 8.37
CA GLU A 139 10.70 -6.54 7.38
C GLU A 139 10.14 -6.65 5.96
N LYS A 140 9.41 -7.73 5.64
CA LYS A 140 8.68 -7.87 4.36
C LYS A 140 7.63 -6.77 4.21
N TYR A 141 6.88 -6.46 5.25
CA TYR A 141 5.93 -5.34 5.23
C TYR A 141 6.63 -4.02 4.87
N PHE A 142 7.74 -3.71 5.55
CA PHE A 142 8.50 -2.49 5.28
C PHE A 142 9.16 -2.48 3.90
N PHE A 143 9.60 -3.63 3.39
CA PHE A 143 10.07 -3.75 2.01
C PHE A 143 8.98 -3.37 1.01
N LEU A 144 7.75 -3.88 1.19
CA LEU A 144 6.63 -3.55 0.32
C LEU A 144 6.23 -2.08 0.44
N LEU A 145 6.20 -1.55 1.66
CA LEU A 145 5.86 -0.16 1.91
C LEU A 145 6.92 0.79 1.34
N GLU A 146 8.20 0.50 1.55
CA GLU A 146 9.31 1.25 0.96
C GLU A 146 9.23 1.23 -0.56
N THR A 147 9.03 0.05 -1.16
CA THR A 147 8.88 -0.09 -2.61
C THR A 147 7.73 0.79 -3.12
N PHE A 148 6.56 0.72 -2.48
CA PHE A 148 5.39 1.52 -2.85
C PHE A 148 5.64 3.03 -2.74
N TRP A 149 6.29 3.45 -1.65
CA TRP A 149 6.45 4.85 -1.30
C TRP A 149 7.60 5.51 -2.05
N VAL A 150 8.71 4.79 -2.22
CA VAL A 150 9.98 5.31 -2.73
C VAL A 150 10.17 4.98 -4.20
N ASP A 151 9.96 3.71 -4.59
CA ASP A 151 10.42 3.22 -5.89
C ASP A 151 9.33 3.24 -6.98
N LEU A 152 8.05 3.20 -6.58
CA LEU A 152 6.95 3.20 -7.54
C LEU A 152 6.58 4.60 -8.01
N ASN A 153 6.40 4.71 -9.33
CA ASN A 153 5.80 5.88 -9.95
C ASN A 153 4.28 5.75 -9.84
N TRP A 154 3.65 6.60 -9.02
CA TRP A 154 2.21 6.54 -8.83
C TRP A 154 1.40 6.94 -10.08
N SER A 155 2.03 7.58 -11.08
CA SER A 155 1.43 7.76 -12.41
C SER A 155 1.02 6.46 -13.08
N LYS A 156 1.70 5.35 -12.78
CA LYS A 156 1.35 4.03 -13.30
C LYS A 156 0.04 3.49 -12.75
N PHE A 157 -0.45 4.01 -11.63
CA PHE A 157 -1.70 3.57 -11.00
C PHE A 157 -2.94 4.34 -11.47
N VAL A 158 -2.80 5.63 -11.79
CA VAL A 158 -3.95 6.52 -12.07
C VAL A 158 -3.83 7.30 -13.38
N GLY A 159 -2.79 7.04 -14.16
CA GLY A 159 -2.55 7.70 -15.45
C GLY A 159 -2.26 9.20 -15.29
N ASN A 160 -2.81 10.03 -16.19
CA ASN A 160 -2.51 11.46 -16.28
C ASN A 160 -2.93 12.29 -15.05
N ASN A 161 -3.70 11.72 -14.12
CA ASN A 161 -4.22 12.43 -12.95
C ASN A 161 -3.38 12.25 -11.68
N HIS A 162 -2.20 11.64 -11.78
CA HIS A 162 -1.35 11.32 -10.63
C HIS A 162 -0.84 12.53 -9.85
N HIS A 163 -0.68 13.67 -10.51
CA HIS A 163 -0.37 14.92 -9.82
C HIS A 163 -1.41 15.24 -8.74
N SER A 164 -2.70 14.93 -8.97
CA SER A 164 -3.73 15.17 -7.95
C SER A 164 -3.52 14.30 -6.71
N ILE A 165 -2.93 13.11 -6.82
CA ILE A 165 -2.60 12.29 -5.65
C ILE A 165 -1.51 12.95 -4.84
N TYR A 166 -0.40 13.32 -5.48
CA TYR A 166 0.74 13.92 -4.81
C TYR A 166 0.36 15.20 -4.06
N PHE A 167 -0.44 16.06 -4.70
CA PHE A 167 -0.87 17.32 -4.11
C PHE A 167 -1.96 17.15 -3.04
N MET A 168 -2.93 16.25 -3.24
CA MET A 168 -4.09 16.16 -2.36
C MET A 168 -3.91 15.19 -1.18
N LEU A 169 -2.92 14.30 -1.21
CA LEU A 169 -2.69 13.35 -0.12
C LEU A 169 -2.44 14.05 1.23
N PRO A 170 -1.56 15.04 1.35
CA PRO A 170 -1.36 15.77 2.61
C PRO A 170 -2.66 16.39 3.16
N ASP A 171 -3.50 16.97 2.30
CA ASP A 171 -4.77 17.58 2.70
C ASP A 171 -5.78 16.56 3.20
N VAL A 172 -5.88 15.40 2.54
CA VAL A 172 -6.72 14.28 2.98
C VAL A 172 -6.25 13.77 4.33
N ILE A 173 -4.95 13.57 4.51
CA ILE A 173 -4.36 13.11 5.78
C ILE A 173 -4.58 14.12 6.90
N SER A 174 -4.35 15.41 6.66
CA SER A 174 -4.57 16.48 7.64
C SER A 174 -6.01 16.47 8.17
N LYS A 175 -6.99 16.37 7.27
CA LYS A 175 -8.43 16.27 7.65
C LYS A 175 -8.75 15.02 8.47
N LEU A 176 -8.04 13.92 8.25
CA LEU A 176 -8.22 12.67 8.99
C LEU A 176 -7.57 12.71 10.38
N LEU A 177 -6.42 13.38 10.52
CA LEU A 177 -5.67 13.46 11.77
C LEU A 177 -6.24 14.51 12.75
N ASP A 178 -6.84 15.59 12.25
CA ASP A 178 -7.44 16.67 13.06
C ASP A 178 -8.71 16.26 13.84
N LYS A 179 -9.12 15.00 13.76
CA LYS A 179 -10.44 14.56 14.25
C LYS A 179 -10.33 13.43 15.27
N LYS A 180 -11.34 13.40 16.16
CA LYS A 180 -11.47 12.42 17.25
C LYS A 180 -11.44 10.98 16.74
N ALA A 181 -11.16 10.03 17.64
CA ALA A 181 -11.23 8.61 17.33
C ALA A 181 -12.59 8.23 16.72
N GLY A 182 -12.58 7.36 15.70
CA GLY A 182 -13.78 6.98 14.95
C GLY A 182 -14.23 7.97 13.87
N PHE A 183 -13.51 9.08 13.64
CA PHE A 183 -13.82 10.00 12.55
C PHE A 183 -13.74 9.33 11.18
N ARG A 184 -14.76 9.59 10.37
CA ARG A 184 -14.88 9.13 8.99
C ARG A 184 -15.06 10.35 8.10
N LEU A 185 -14.13 10.53 7.16
CA LEU A 185 -14.18 11.58 6.16
C LEU A 185 -15.21 11.19 5.10
N GLN A 186 -16.37 11.84 5.14
CA GLN A 186 -17.45 11.65 4.17
C GLN A 186 -17.25 12.60 2.98
N PHE A 187 -16.97 12.07 1.79
CA PHE A 187 -16.62 12.91 0.63
C PHE A 187 -17.79 13.73 0.11
N HIS A 188 -19.02 13.21 0.21
CA HIS A 188 -20.23 13.96 -0.15
C HIS A 188 -20.42 15.25 0.68
N LYS A 189 -19.79 15.36 1.87
CA LYS A 189 -19.80 16.56 2.71
C LYS A 189 -18.65 17.53 2.39
N GLN A 190 -17.78 17.18 1.44
CA GLN A 190 -16.58 17.91 1.06
C GLN A 190 -16.48 17.98 -0.47
N PRO A 191 -17.40 18.66 -1.16
CA PRO A 191 -17.54 18.58 -2.63
C PRO A 191 -16.28 19.00 -3.38
N LEU A 192 -15.58 20.05 -2.92
CA LEU A 192 -14.30 20.46 -3.51
C LEU A 192 -13.25 19.36 -3.41
N LEU A 193 -13.11 18.74 -2.23
CA LEU A 193 -12.17 17.64 -2.02
C LEU A 193 -12.55 16.42 -2.88
N ALA A 194 -13.84 16.07 -2.92
CA ALA A 194 -14.37 14.96 -3.70
C ALA A 194 -14.08 15.12 -5.20
N ASN A 195 -14.12 16.34 -5.73
CA ASN A 195 -13.76 16.64 -7.12
C ASN A 195 -12.25 16.48 -7.36
N LEU A 196 -11.41 16.97 -6.44
CA LEU A 196 -9.95 16.92 -6.58
C LEU A 196 -9.39 15.49 -6.53
N ILE A 197 -10.04 14.62 -5.75
CA ILE A 197 -9.64 13.20 -5.61
C ILE A 197 -10.44 12.26 -6.51
N PHE A 198 -11.27 12.78 -7.42
CA PHE A 198 -12.19 11.99 -8.24
C PHE A 198 -11.52 10.84 -8.98
N HIS A 199 -10.28 11.05 -9.43
CA HIS A 199 -9.50 10.09 -10.20
C HIS A 199 -8.58 9.19 -9.38
N TRP A 200 -8.68 9.23 -8.05
CA TRP A 200 -7.85 8.37 -7.20
C TRP A 200 -8.18 6.88 -7.39
N ASN A 201 -9.44 6.53 -7.72
CA ASN A 201 -9.82 5.16 -8.07
C ASN A 201 -9.28 4.11 -7.08
N TYR A 202 -8.66 3.04 -7.58
CA TYR A 202 -8.07 1.97 -6.77
C TYR A 202 -6.94 2.43 -5.83
N PHE A 203 -6.44 3.66 -5.96
CA PHE A 203 -5.45 4.20 -5.03
C PHE A 203 -5.93 4.22 -3.58
N PHE A 204 -7.24 4.42 -3.35
CA PHE A 204 -7.84 4.28 -2.02
C PHE A 204 -7.60 2.87 -1.44
N LEU A 205 -7.70 1.84 -2.27
CA LEU A 205 -7.54 0.46 -1.83
C LEU A 205 -6.08 0.13 -1.49
N TYR A 206 -5.09 0.74 -2.15
CA TYR A 206 -3.68 0.49 -1.86
C TYR A 206 -3.31 0.89 -0.42
N PHE A 207 -3.77 2.05 0.02
CA PHE A 207 -3.60 2.49 1.41
C PHE A 207 -4.38 1.62 2.39
N GLU A 208 -5.56 1.14 1.99
CA GLU A 208 -6.33 0.19 2.80
C GLU A 208 -5.63 -1.16 2.96
N TRP A 209 -5.02 -1.69 1.91
CA TRP A 209 -4.27 -2.95 1.98
C TRP A 209 -2.98 -2.84 2.78
N PHE A 210 -2.35 -1.67 2.82
CA PHE A 210 -1.29 -1.37 3.79
C PHE A 210 -1.80 -1.14 5.22
N GLY A 211 -3.11 -1.18 5.45
CA GLY A 211 -3.73 -1.08 6.77
C GLY A 211 -3.90 0.35 7.27
N PHE A 212 -3.77 1.37 6.42
CA PHE A 212 -3.78 2.76 6.84
C PHE A 212 -5.19 3.30 7.12
N TRP A 213 -6.14 2.97 6.27
CA TRP A 213 -7.55 3.32 6.45
C TRP A 213 -8.47 2.22 5.98
N HIS A 214 -9.75 2.34 6.31
CA HIS A 214 -10.82 1.62 5.63
C HIS A 214 -11.56 2.57 4.72
N SER A 215 -11.84 2.14 3.49
CA SER A 215 -12.68 2.84 2.54
C SER A 215 -14.05 2.20 2.43
N GLU A 216 -15.09 3.03 2.36
CA GLU A 216 -16.45 2.59 2.08
C GLU A 216 -16.71 2.76 0.58
N LYS A 217 -17.11 1.69 -0.11
CA LYS A 217 -17.40 1.71 -1.54
C LYS A 217 -18.67 2.53 -1.83
N ASP A 218 -18.60 3.38 -2.84
CA ASP A 218 -19.75 4.12 -3.39
C ASP A 218 -20.38 3.32 -4.54
N GLN A 219 -21.25 2.36 -4.18
CA GLN A 219 -21.87 1.47 -5.16
C GLN A 219 -22.79 2.22 -6.14
N GLU A 220 -23.58 3.17 -5.65
CA GLU A 220 -24.47 4.00 -6.49
C GLU A 220 -23.70 4.74 -7.58
N ARG A 221 -22.55 5.33 -7.21
CA ARG A 221 -21.69 6.01 -8.18
C ARG A 221 -21.06 5.04 -9.15
N MET A 222 -20.59 3.89 -8.68
CA MET A 222 -20.03 2.86 -9.55
C MET A 222 -21.05 2.34 -10.57
N ASP A 223 -22.28 2.10 -10.12
CA ASP A 223 -23.39 1.70 -10.98
C ASP A 223 -23.70 2.78 -12.00
N HIS A 224 -23.78 4.06 -11.59
CA HIS A 224 -24.06 5.18 -12.48
C HIS A 224 -23.05 5.32 -13.63
N TYR A 225 -21.76 5.17 -13.36
CA TYR A 225 -20.74 5.32 -14.39
C TYR A 225 -20.63 4.09 -15.31
N HIS A 226 -21.14 2.92 -14.92
CA HIS A 226 -21.09 1.65 -15.67
C HIS A 226 -19.71 1.30 -16.27
N LYS A 227 -18.63 1.84 -15.69
CA LYS A 227 -17.27 1.60 -16.17
C LYS A 227 -16.61 0.52 -15.33
N ASN A 228 -16.43 -0.65 -15.94
CA ASN A 228 -15.54 -1.69 -15.42
C ASN A 228 -14.17 -1.06 -15.14
N GLY A 229 -13.57 -1.36 -13.99
CA GLY A 229 -12.23 -0.86 -13.66
C GLY A 229 -12.17 0.43 -12.83
N TYR A 230 -13.29 0.93 -12.32
CA TYR A 230 -13.32 2.13 -11.48
C TYR A 230 -13.73 1.80 -10.05
N TYR A 231 -13.09 2.46 -9.08
CA TYR A 231 -13.46 2.37 -7.68
C TYR A 231 -13.76 3.77 -7.16
N PHE A 232 -14.94 3.95 -6.59
CA PHE A 232 -15.28 5.20 -5.92
C PHE A 232 -15.40 4.94 -4.43
N ALA A 233 -14.62 5.68 -3.64
CA ALA A 233 -14.80 5.71 -2.19
C ALA A 233 -15.87 6.75 -1.86
N LYS A 234 -16.85 6.36 -1.05
CA LYS A 234 -17.84 7.24 -0.43
C LYS A 234 -17.26 7.93 0.80
N SER A 235 -16.46 7.18 1.55
CA SER A 235 -15.84 7.66 2.78
C SER A 235 -14.55 6.91 3.09
N ILE A 236 -13.70 7.50 3.93
CA ILE A 236 -12.51 6.84 4.49
C ILE A 236 -12.36 7.12 5.99
N ALA A 237 -11.80 6.18 6.74
CA ALA A 237 -11.52 6.33 8.16
C ALA A 237 -10.18 5.67 8.53
N LEU A 238 -9.35 6.36 9.30
CA LEU A 238 -8.05 5.82 9.73
C LEU A 238 -8.23 4.63 10.68
N THR A 239 -7.45 3.58 10.45
CA THR A 239 -7.31 2.48 11.41
C THR A 239 -6.43 2.92 12.59
N SER A 240 -6.44 2.15 13.68
CA SER A 240 -5.50 2.36 14.80
C SER A 240 -4.03 2.25 14.36
N PHE A 241 -3.75 1.40 13.37
CA PHE A 241 -2.42 1.24 12.79
C PHE A 241 -2.03 2.44 11.93
N GLY A 242 -2.92 2.89 11.03
CA GLY A 242 -2.70 4.06 10.19
C GLY A 242 -2.47 5.35 10.97
N LYS A 243 -3.16 5.55 12.10
CA LYS A 243 -2.92 6.69 13.00
C LYS A 243 -1.50 6.76 13.55
N LYS A 244 -0.82 5.62 13.70
CA LYS A 244 0.58 5.56 14.15
C LYS A 244 1.55 5.72 12.98
N MET A 245 1.25 5.05 11.86
CA MET A 245 2.17 4.97 10.71
C MET A 245 2.18 6.24 9.84
N ILE A 246 1.01 6.82 9.56
CA ILE A 246 0.89 7.95 8.64
C ILE A 246 1.64 9.19 9.12
N PRO A 247 1.58 9.61 10.40
CA PRO A 247 2.35 10.76 10.86
C PRO A 247 3.86 10.58 10.61
N VAL A 248 4.39 9.38 10.88
CA VAL A 248 5.78 9.05 10.60
C VAL A 248 6.10 9.13 9.11
N LEU A 249 5.21 8.64 8.25
CA LEU A 249 5.35 8.75 6.79
C LEU A 249 5.36 10.22 6.34
N MET A 250 4.43 11.04 6.81
CA MET A 250 4.31 12.44 6.39
C MET A 250 5.50 13.29 6.87
N GLU A 251 5.96 13.07 8.09
CA GLU A 251 6.99 13.92 8.71
C GLU A 251 8.41 13.46 8.37
N SER A 252 8.67 12.14 8.47
CA SER A 252 10.03 11.59 8.37
C SER A 252 10.31 10.95 7.02
N ARG A 253 9.27 10.57 6.28
CA ARG A 253 9.36 9.98 4.93
C ARG A 253 8.59 10.80 3.91
N ASP A 254 8.66 12.13 4.01
CA ASP A 254 7.95 13.04 3.10
C ASP A 254 8.04 12.60 1.64
N PHE A 255 6.89 12.50 1.00
CA PHE A 255 6.78 11.84 -0.31
C PHE A 255 7.60 12.55 -1.38
N GLU A 256 7.65 13.88 -1.39
CA GLU A 256 8.39 14.65 -2.40
C GLU A 256 9.91 14.43 -2.30
N ARG A 257 10.42 14.16 -1.10
CA ARG A 257 11.84 13.88 -0.85
C ARG A 257 12.19 12.41 -1.01
N TRP A 258 11.26 11.52 -0.75
CA TRP A 258 11.53 10.08 -0.73
C TRP A 258 11.18 9.38 -2.03
N ASN A 259 10.20 9.84 -2.80
CA ASN A 259 9.80 9.19 -4.04
C ASN A 259 10.78 9.48 -5.19
N ILE A 260 11.50 8.45 -5.62
CA ILE A 260 12.51 8.53 -6.69
C ILE A 260 11.89 8.96 -8.03
N PRO A 261 10.80 8.33 -8.51
CA PRO A 261 10.20 8.71 -9.77
C PRO A 261 9.72 10.17 -9.81
N LEU A 262 9.06 10.65 -8.77
CA LEU A 262 8.61 12.04 -8.69
C LEU A 262 9.80 13.03 -8.75
N ARG A 263 10.91 12.71 -8.08
CA ARG A 263 12.12 13.54 -8.13
C ARG A 263 12.75 13.58 -9.52
N ARG A 264 12.78 12.44 -10.22
CA ARG A 264 13.22 12.37 -11.62
C ARG A 264 12.31 13.17 -12.55
N GLU A 265 10.99 13.08 -12.37
CA GLU A 265 10.02 13.89 -13.11
C GLU A 265 10.23 15.39 -12.88
N ARG A 266 10.71 15.78 -11.70
CA ARG A 266 11.10 17.15 -11.34
C ARG A 266 12.51 17.53 -11.79
N GLY A 267 13.21 16.68 -12.54
CA GLY A 267 14.49 16.98 -13.19
C GLY A 267 15.74 16.51 -12.43
N GLU A 268 15.60 15.76 -11.33
CA GLU A 268 16.75 15.22 -10.62
C GLU A 268 17.28 13.94 -11.27
N ALA A 269 18.52 13.94 -11.75
CA ALA A 269 19.10 12.80 -12.48
C ALA A 269 19.27 11.55 -11.59
N ASN A 270 19.90 11.71 -10.42
CA ASN A 270 20.26 10.62 -9.51
C ASN A 270 19.73 10.87 -8.10
N PRO A 271 18.40 10.81 -7.89
CA PRO A 271 17.82 11.13 -6.60
C PRO A 271 18.21 10.09 -5.54
N VAL A 272 18.69 10.59 -4.40
CA VAL A 272 18.92 9.77 -3.21
C VAL A 272 17.77 10.01 -2.23
N PRO A 273 16.92 9.00 -1.94
CA PRO A 273 15.75 9.16 -1.08
C PRO A 273 16.07 9.83 0.26
N GLY A 274 15.25 10.81 0.63
CA GLY A 274 15.36 11.52 1.91
C GLY A 274 16.44 12.61 1.97
N LEU A 275 17.34 12.71 0.98
CA LEU A 275 18.22 13.88 0.87
C LEU A 275 17.45 15.11 0.38
N LYS A 276 17.96 16.28 0.76
CA LYS A 276 17.42 17.58 0.34
C LYS A 276 17.51 17.73 -1.18
N LEU A 277 16.54 18.43 -1.76
CA LEU A 277 16.54 18.72 -3.19
C LEU A 277 17.71 19.67 -3.54
N PRO A 278 18.35 19.53 -4.71
CA PRO A 278 19.51 20.34 -5.11
C PRO A 278 19.29 21.87 -5.04
N HIS A 279 18.04 22.31 -5.19
CA HIS A 279 17.66 23.73 -5.17
C HIS A 279 17.11 24.24 -3.83
N SER A 280 17.12 23.41 -2.79
CA SER A 280 16.70 23.86 -1.45
C SER A 280 17.86 24.57 -0.74
N GLU A 281 17.63 25.79 -0.27
CA GLU A 281 18.65 26.62 0.41
C GLU A 281 19.34 25.82 1.53
N VAL A 282 20.66 25.63 1.38
CA VAL A 282 21.50 25.04 2.41
C VAL A 282 21.66 26.07 3.51
N LYS A 283 20.99 25.88 4.66
CA LYS A 283 21.25 26.70 5.83
C LYS A 283 22.57 26.21 6.45
N ALA A 284 23.48 27.14 6.74
CA ALA A 284 24.73 26.84 7.42
C ALA A 284 24.43 26.15 8.77
N GLY A 285 24.81 24.87 8.90
CA GLY A 285 24.52 24.02 10.05
C GLY A 285 23.85 22.69 9.73
N ASP A 286 23.36 22.49 8.50
CA ASP A 286 22.85 21.20 8.07
C ASP A 286 23.98 20.15 8.03
N LYS A 287 23.96 19.21 8.97
CA LYS A 287 24.81 18.01 8.90
C LYS A 287 24.56 17.34 7.55
N VAL A 288 25.63 16.94 6.87
CA VAL A 288 25.56 16.10 5.66
C VAL A 288 24.67 14.90 5.98
N ASN A 289 23.45 14.89 5.45
CA ASN A 289 22.48 13.83 5.74
C ASN A 289 23.04 12.55 5.13
N ARG A 290 23.41 11.58 5.97
CA ARG A 290 23.67 10.22 5.49
C ARG A 290 22.37 9.64 4.91
N PRO A 291 22.43 8.78 3.89
CA PRO A 291 21.28 7.99 3.48
C PRO A 291 20.74 7.21 4.70
N GLN A 292 19.45 7.37 4.99
CA GLN A 292 18.76 6.64 6.06
C GLN A 292 17.99 5.47 5.45
N LEU A 293 17.95 4.33 6.13
CA LEU A 293 17.06 3.24 5.74
C LEU A 293 15.60 3.66 5.96
N PHE A 294 14.70 3.21 5.09
CA PHE A 294 13.31 3.65 5.16
C PHE A 294 12.65 3.27 6.50
N HIS A 295 12.90 2.07 7.02
CA HIS A 295 12.29 1.59 8.26
C HIS A 295 12.82 2.28 9.54
N GLU A 296 13.98 2.95 9.51
CA GLU A 296 14.58 3.61 10.70
C GLU A 296 13.60 4.58 11.38
N ALA A 297 12.76 5.26 10.60
CA ALA A 297 11.75 6.19 11.12
C ALA A 297 10.70 5.51 12.03
N PHE A 298 10.56 4.19 11.92
CA PHE A 298 9.50 3.42 12.56
C PHE A 298 10.01 2.61 13.75
N GLU A 299 11.31 2.69 14.10
CA GLU A 299 11.90 1.97 15.24
C GLU A 299 11.25 2.28 16.59
N LYS A 300 10.56 3.43 16.72
CA LYS A 300 9.78 3.77 17.93
C LYS A 300 8.43 3.05 18.01
N LEU A 301 7.94 2.52 16.89
CA LEU A 301 6.64 1.85 16.76
C LEU A 301 6.76 0.32 16.78
N PHE A 302 7.93 -0.22 16.46
CA PHE A 302 8.21 -1.65 16.38
C PHE A 302 9.38 -2.03 17.28
N LEU A 303 9.51 -3.31 17.64
CA LEU A 303 10.67 -3.75 18.39
C LEU A 303 11.89 -3.69 17.48
N LYS A 304 13.03 -3.22 17.99
CA LYS A 304 14.28 -3.11 17.22
C LYS A 304 14.70 -4.43 16.56
N ARG A 305 14.40 -5.57 17.20
CA ARG A 305 14.70 -6.91 16.67
C ARG A 305 13.87 -7.28 15.44
N ASP A 306 12.74 -6.61 15.22
CA ASP A 306 11.82 -6.88 14.10
C ASP A 306 12.17 -6.00 12.87
N LEU A 307 13.17 -5.13 12.97
CA LEU A 307 13.63 -4.19 11.94
C LEU A 307 15.16 -4.17 11.87
N LEU A 308 15.78 -5.34 11.72
CA LEU A 308 17.24 -5.45 11.68
C LEU A 308 17.77 -5.43 10.25
N ASN A 309 16.99 -5.97 9.31
CA ASN A 309 17.40 -6.17 7.94
C ASN A 309 16.53 -5.36 6.98
N ALA A 310 17.16 -4.84 5.94
CA ALA A 310 16.49 -4.33 4.75
C ALA A 310 17.23 -4.85 3.52
N LEU A 311 16.49 -5.07 2.42
CA LEU A 311 17.13 -5.40 1.15
C LEU A 311 17.71 -4.11 0.56
N PRO A 312 19.03 -4.06 0.26
CA PRO A 312 19.64 -2.88 -0.35
C PRO A 312 19.00 -2.62 -1.71
N ARG A 313 18.62 -1.37 -2.00
CA ARG A 313 18.12 -0.99 -3.34
C ARG A 313 19.19 -1.28 -4.37
N LEU A 314 18.79 -1.86 -5.51
CA LEU A 314 19.70 -1.96 -6.66
C LEU A 314 19.83 -0.55 -7.25
N GLU A 315 21.06 -0.11 -7.50
CA GLU A 315 21.28 1.10 -8.29
C GLU A 315 20.60 0.88 -9.64
N GLN A 316 19.61 1.73 -9.93
CA GLN A 316 18.91 1.64 -11.21
C GLN A 316 19.88 2.14 -12.29
N GLN A 317 20.30 1.22 -13.16
CA GLN A 317 21.10 1.53 -14.36
C GLN A 317 20.33 2.43 -15.33
#